data_AF-A0A8K0PE11-F1
#
_entry.id   AF-A0A8K0PE11-F1
#
_cell.length_a   1.000
_cell.length_b   1.000
_cell.length_c   1.000
_cell.angle_alpha   90.00
_cell.angle_beta   90.00
_cell.angle_gamma   90.00
#
_symmetry.space_group_name_H-M   'P 1'
#
loop_
_entity.id
_entity.type
_entity.pdbx_description
1 polymer ?
#
loop_
_entity_poly.entity_id
_entity_poly.type
_entity_poly.pdbx_seq_one_letter_code
_entity_poly.pdbx_strand_id
1 'polypeptide(L)'
;MYFFHILILGVLHATVASTEVKEEFPQLCNNSVVLPLENIEAHDDGSIYDPKSRVIYPKGTYWKDEEHSIVYGCPCELERPCLWKCCPYNQAIHSTSNNCTAHSAEANWFKPVVNSDDGKWNRSVTGHEHIVVFYRHCGEGMSMIAEEEYILRGADGSMVLHKGEEPFQMEPDTFCVDYAVDLERYVVYHCSNVSNIKEEPDSLPSIRTVIVHIIYPIGMFISIFFLIITFFVYAYIPELRNLHGKCLLCHVASLLTGYVFMALLPTLPYYPLSFG
;
A
#
# COMPACT_ATOMS: atom_id res chain seq x y z
N MET A 1 8.18 22.14 -34.04
CA MET A 1 7.11 21.15 -33.77
C MET A 1 7.36 19.75 -34.34
N TYR A 2 8.04 19.58 -35.48
CA TYR A 2 8.30 18.24 -36.05
C TYR A 2 9.45 17.45 -35.40
N PHE A 3 10.45 18.12 -34.82
CA PHE A 3 11.62 17.46 -34.22
C PHE A 3 11.31 16.74 -32.89
N PHE A 4 10.30 17.19 -32.15
CA PHE A 4 9.91 16.60 -30.87
C PHE A 4 9.07 15.31 -31.04
N HIS A 5 8.29 15.21 -32.13
CA HIS A 5 7.53 13.99 -32.43
C HIS A 5 8.43 12.81 -32.83
N ILE A 6 9.55 13.08 -33.51
CA ILE A 6 10.49 12.04 -33.98
C ILE A 6 11.34 11.50 -32.82
N LEU A 7 11.70 12.35 -31.85
CA LEU A 7 12.43 11.91 -30.66
C LEU A 7 11.57 11.02 -29.74
N ILE A 8 10.27 11.31 -29.62
CA ILE A 8 9.34 10.50 -28.81
C ILE A 8 9.04 9.15 -29.48
N LEU A 9 8.87 9.11 -30.81
CA LEU A 9 8.67 7.87 -31.54
C LEU A 9 9.93 6.98 -31.60
N GLY A 10 11.13 7.58 -31.62
CA GLY A 10 12.40 6.84 -31.63
C GLY A 10 12.74 6.16 -30.30
N VAL A 11 12.28 6.72 -29.17
CA VAL A 11 12.49 6.13 -27.83
C VAL A 11 11.46 5.03 -27.53
N LEU A 12 10.26 5.11 -28.12
CA LEU A 12 9.19 4.12 -27.91
C LEU A 12 9.42 2.77 -28.62
N HIS A 13 10.24 2.72 -29.67
CA HIS A 13 10.47 1.48 -30.43
C HIS A 13 11.64 0.63 -29.90
N ALA A 14 12.45 1.14 -28.98
CA ALA A 14 13.70 0.50 -28.56
C ALA A 14 13.59 -0.37 -27.29
N THR A 15 12.43 -0.43 -26.62
CA THR A 15 12.32 -1.04 -25.28
C THR A 15 11.40 -2.25 -25.15
N VAL A 16 10.85 -2.80 -26.25
CA VAL A 16 9.97 -3.98 -26.15
C VAL A 16 10.59 -5.18 -26.85
N ALA A 17 11.59 -5.77 -26.21
CA ALA A 17 12.03 -7.14 -26.45
C ALA A 17 12.69 -7.70 -25.18
N SER A 18 11.96 -7.74 -24.07
CA SER A 18 12.28 -8.59 -22.94
C SER A 18 11.21 -9.68 -22.87
N THR A 19 11.59 -10.88 -23.29
CA THR A 19 10.87 -12.10 -22.94
C THR A 19 11.00 -12.26 -21.43
N GLU A 20 9.99 -11.81 -20.69
CA GLU A 20 9.81 -12.16 -19.29
C GLU A 20 9.50 -13.66 -19.23
N VAL A 21 10.43 -14.43 -18.69
CA VAL A 21 10.09 -15.76 -18.14
C VAL A 21 9.28 -15.47 -16.89
N LYS A 22 7.96 -15.41 -17.07
CA LYS A 22 7.00 -15.41 -15.98
C LYS A 22 7.10 -16.79 -15.33
N GLU A 23 7.74 -16.88 -14.17
CA GLU A 23 7.59 -18.07 -13.32
C GLU A 23 6.11 -18.16 -12.95
N GLU A 24 5.40 -19.00 -13.70
CA GLU A 24 4.00 -19.30 -13.53
C GLU A 24 3.87 -20.25 -12.34
N PHE A 25 3.96 -19.70 -11.13
CA PHE A 25 3.45 -20.40 -9.95
C PHE A 25 1.94 -20.63 -10.20
N PRO A 26 1.44 -21.87 -10.12
CA PRO A 26 0.01 -22.10 -10.30
C PRO A 26 -0.74 -21.25 -9.28
N GLN A 27 -1.81 -20.56 -9.71
CA GLN A 27 -2.72 -19.84 -8.82
C GLN A 27 -3.31 -20.83 -7.81
N LEU A 28 -2.64 -21.04 -6.68
CA LEU A 28 -3.00 -22.05 -5.67
C LEU A 28 -3.76 -21.44 -4.49
N CYS A 29 -3.58 -20.15 -4.22
CA CYS A 29 -4.43 -19.39 -3.31
C CYS A 29 -5.16 -18.29 -4.10
N ASN A 30 -6.48 -18.25 -4.02
CA ASN A 30 -7.31 -17.27 -4.71
C ASN A 30 -7.43 -16.00 -3.85
N ASN A 31 -6.60 -15.00 -4.12
CA ASN A 31 -6.51 -13.72 -3.38
C ASN A 31 -6.03 -13.84 -1.93
N SER A 32 -5.27 -14.89 -1.60
CA SER A 32 -4.81 -15.18 -0.25
C SER A 32 -3.29 -15.37 -0.20
N VAL A 33 -2.72 -15.20 0.99
CA VAL A 33 -1.27 -15.31 1.20
C VAL A 33 -0.84 -16.78 1.17
N VAL A 34 0.10 -17.09 0.27
CA VAL A 34 0.81 -18.38 0.22
C VAL A 34 1.90 -18.37 1.29
N LEU A 35 1.93 -19.40 2.14
CA LEU A 35 2.94 -19.53 3.18
C LEU A 35 3.73 -20.83 3.06
N PRO A 36 5.08 -20.79 3.10
CA PRO A 36 5.87 -21.98 3.31
C PRO A 36 5.64 -22.50 4.73
N LEU A 37 5.33 -23.79 4.84
CA LEU A 37 5.07 -24.49 6.09
C LEU A 37 6.37 -25.15 6.57
N GLU A 38 6.72 -24.90 7.84
CA GLU A 38 7.97 -25.36 8.46
C GLU A 38 7.66 -26.26 9.65
N ASN A 39 8.44 -27.32 9.85
CA ASN A 39 8.26 -28.27 10.97
C ASN A 39 6.83 -28.87 11.05
N ILE A 40 6.25 -29.22 9.91
CA ILE A 40 4.90 -29.76 9.84
C ILE A 40 4.77 -31.12 10.55
N GLU A 41 3.68 -31.30 11.28
CA GLU A 41 3.33 -32.57 11.92
C GLU A 41 2.21 -33.22 11.10
N ALA A 42 2.49 -34.38 10.51
CA ALA A 42 1.49 -35.12 9.74
C ALA A 42 0.62 -35.98 10.66
N HIS A 43 -0.69 -35.92 10.44
CA HIS A 43 -1.67 -36.76 11.13
C HIS A 43 -2.03 -37.98 10.28
N ASP A 44 -2.53 -39.04 10.93
CA ASP A 44 -2.91 -40.30 10.27
C ASP A 44 -4.06 -40.16 9.25
N ASP A 45 -4.87 -39.11 9.37
CA ASP A 45 -5.96 -38.76 8.44
C ASP A 45 -5.46 -38.06 7.17
N GLY A 46 -4.15 -37.77 7.09
CA GLY A 46 -3.53 -37.05 5.97
C GLY A 46 -3.66 -35.54 6.06
N SER A 47 -4.10 -34.98 7.20
CA SER A 47 -3.94 -33.57 7.50
C SER A 47 -2.52 -33.26 8.00
N ILE A 48 -2.11 -31.99 7.91
CA ILE A 48 -0.84 -31.52 8.44
C ILE A 48 -1.07 -30.36 9.41
N TYR A 49 -0.36 -30.35 10.52
CA TYR A 49 -0.37 -29.25 11.48
C TYR A 49 0.89 -28.41 11.29
N ASP A 50 0.72 -27.09 11.20
CA ASP A 50 1.82 -26.12 11.21
C ASP A 50 1.90 -25.46 12.60
N PRO A 51 2.96 -25.72 13.38
CA PRO A 51 3.16 -25.10 14.69
C PRO A 51 3.32 -23.58 14.64
N LYS A 52 3.78 -23.03 13.51
CA LYS A 52 4.06 -21.59 13.34
C LYS A 52 2.77 -20.78 13.19
N SER A 53 1.87 -21.21 12.31
CA SER A 53 0.53 -20.60 12.17
C SER A 53 -0.51 -21.17 13.15
N ARG A 54 -0.22 -22.30 13.82
CA ARG A 54 -1.15 -23.06 14.68
C ARG A 54 -2.43 -23.48 13.94
N VAL A 55 -2.25 -23.88 12.68
CA VAL A 55 -3.33 -24.25 11.76
C VAL A 55 -3.17 -25.71 11.38
N ILE A 56 -4.29 -26.43 11.34
CA ILE A 56 -4.39 -27.77 10.75
C ILE A 56 -4.90 -27.61 9.33
N TYR A 57 -4.13 -28.09 8.35
CA TYR A 57 -4.46 -28.08 6.94
C TYR A 57 -5.04 -29.45 6.57
N PRO A 58 -6.33 -29.52 6.20
CA PRO A 58 -6.93 -30.74 5.69
C PRO A 58 -6.23 -31.26 4.43
N LYS A 59 -6.37 -32.55 4.16
CA LYS A 59 -5.85 -33.15 2.93
C LYS A 59 -6.40 -32.42 1.71
N GLY A 60 -5.50 -31.92 0.86
CA GLY A 60 -5.84 -31.18 -0.37
C GLY A 60 -5.86 -29.66 -0.23
N THR A 61 -5.60 -29.09 0.96
CA THR A 61 -5.45 -27.64 1.17
C THR A 61 -3.99 -27.19 1.28
N TYR A 62 -3.05 -28.09 1.00
CA TYR A 62 -1.62 -27.84 1.00
C TYR A 62 -0.99 -28.58 -0.19
N TRP A 63 0.15 -28.10 -0.67
CA TRP A 63 0.89 -28.73 -1.76
C TRP A 63 2.38 -28.73 -1.45
N LYS A 64 3.10 -29.66 -2.07
CA LYS A 64 4.55 -29.73 -1.98
C LYS A 64 5.15 -29.29 -3.30
N ASP A 65 6.06 -28.33 -3.24
CA ASP A 65 6.96 -28.02 -4.34
C ASP A 65 7.99 -29.16 -4.45
N GLU A 66 7.99 -29.85 -5.59
CA GLU A 66 8.89 -30.98 -5.85
C GLU A 66 10.34 -30.53 -6.05
N GLU A 67 10.56 -29.29 -6.52
CA GLU A 67 11.89 -28.78 -6.83
C GLU A 67 12.66 -28.41 -5.56
N HIS A 68 12.01 -27.69 -4.64
CA HIS A 68 12.63 -27.23 -3.40
C HIS A 68 12.27 -28.09 -2.18
N SER A 69 11.41 -29.10 -2.33
CA SER A 69 10.87 -29.91 -1.23
C SER A 69 10.17 -29.10 -0.12
N ILE A 70 9.67 -27.91 -0.45
CA ILE A 70 8.94 -27.03 0.48
C ILE A 70 7.44 -27.34 0.39
N VAL A 71 6.76 -27.39 1.54
CA VAL A 71 5.30 -27.53 1.60
C VAL A 71 4.68 -26.16 1.78
N TYR A 72 3.63 -25.86 1.05
CA TYR A 72 2.93 -24.58 1.07
C TYR A 72 1.45 -24.78 1.42
N GLY A 73 0.84 -23.74 2.00
CA GLY A 73 -0.59 -23.70 2.29
C GLY A 73 -1.17 -22.29 2.30
N CYS A 74 -2.51 -22.23 2.28
CA CYS A 74 -3.29 -20.99 2.32
C CYS A 74 -4.06 -20.88 3.65
N PRO A 75 -3.43 -20.51 4.79
CA PRO A 75 -4.11 -20.49 6.09
C PRO A 75 -5.34 -19.58 6.14
N CYS A 76 -5.34 -18.52 5.34
CA CYS A 76 -6.41 -17.51 5.33
C CYS A 76 -7.68 -17.96 4.59
N GLU A 77 -7.58 -19.01 3.75
CA GLU A 77 -8.75 -19.58 3.06
C GLU A 77 -9.52 -20.58 3.93
N LEU A 78 -8.96 -20.94 5.08
CA LEU A 78 -9.55 -21.84 6.04
C LEU A 78 -10.58 -21.11 6.93
N GLU A 79 -10.96 -21.72 8.04
CA GLU A 79 -12.00 -21.23 8.95
C GLU A 79 -11.57 -20.04 9.84
N ARG A 80 -10.42 -19.41 9.62
CA ARG A 80 -9.94 -18.32 10.49
C ARG A 80 -9.43 -17.13 9.67
N PRO A 81 -9.88 -15.89 9.96
CA PRO A 81 -9.31 -14.70 9.35
C PRO A 81 -7.83 -14.57 9.68
N CYS A 82 -7.08 -13.96 8.76
CA CYS A 82 -5.68 -13.63 8.96
C CYS A 82 -5.51 -12.16 9.37
N LEU A 83 -4.50 -11.90 10.20
CA LEU A 83 -4.14 -10.55 10.61
C LEU A 83 -2.62 -10.39 10.68
N TRP A 84 -2.10 -9.31 10.10
CA TRP A 84 -0.69 -8.99 10.18
C TRP A 84 -0.39 -8.09 11.38
N LYS A 85 0.48 -8.55 12.27
CA LYS A 85 0.99 -7.80 13.41
C LYS A 85 2.30 -7.08 13.05
N CYS A 86 2.44 -5.82 13.46
CA CYS A 86 3.63 -5.01 13.15
C CYS A 86 4.89 -5.44 13.91
N CYS A 87 4.71 -5.88 15.15
CA CYS A 87 5.79 -6.34 16.04
C CYS A 87 5.70 -7.84 16.32
N PRO A 88 6.80 -8.46 16.77
CA PRO A 88 6.78 -9.85 17.21
C PRO A 88 5.73 -10.09 18.31
N TYR A 89 5.27 -11.33 18.45
CA TYR A 89 4.17 -11.70 19.36
C TYR A 89 4.33 -11.23 20.82
N ASN A 90 5.54 -11.18 21.35
CA ASN A 90 5.85 -10.75 22.72
C ASN A 90 6.11 -9.24 22.86
N GLN A 91 5.92 -8.48 21.78
CA GLN A 91 6.23 -7.06 21.70
C GLN A 91 5.03 -6.26 21.20
N ALA A 92 4.94 -5.00 21.60
CA ALA A 92 3.96 -4.03 21.17
C ALA A 92 4.69 -2.81 20.58
N ILE A 93 4.00 -2.02 19.75
CA ILE A 93 4.64 -0.89 19.09
C ILE A 93 4.61 0.35 20.00
N HIS A 94 5.67 1.15 19.94
CA HIS A 94 5.69 2.48 20.52
C HIS A 94 5.42 3.50 19.42
N SER A 95 4.28 4.19 19.48
CA SER A 95 3.70 4.84 18.32
C SER A 95 4.51 6.02 17.76
N THR A 96 5.25 6.69 18.64
CA THR A 96 6.11 7.83 18.28
C THR A 96 7.45 7.45 17.69
N SER A 97 7.99 6.28 18.05
CA SER A 97 9.30 5.80 17.57
C SER A 97 9.19 4.66 16.57
N ASN A 98 7.99 4.11 16.36
CA ASN A 98 7.72 2.91 15.58
C ASN A 98 8.56 1.69 16.00
N ASN A 99 9.12 1.71 17.22
CA ASN A 99 9.93 0.63 17.75
C ASN A 99 9.07 -0.38 18.49
N CYS A 100 9.43 -1.65 18.34
CA CYS A 100 8.80 -2.74 19.07
C CYS A 100 9.42 -2.86 20.47
N THR A 101 8.59 -2.81 21.50
CA THR A 101 8.97 -2.90 22.91
C THR A 101 8.32 -4.12 23.56
N ALA A 102 8.99 -4.75 24.52
CA ALA A 102 8.41 -5.87 25.25
C ALA A 102 7.18 -5.40 26.04
N HIS A 103 6.04 -6.05 25.86
CA HIS A 103 4.78 -5.63 26.49
C HIS A 103 4.18 -6.69 27.40
N SER A 104 4.15 -7.96 26.98
CA SER A 104 3.67 -9.04 27.83
C SER A 104 4.28 -10.39 27.44
N ALA A 105 4.54 -11.21 28.46
CA ALA A 105 4.95 -12.61 28.33
C ALA A 105 3.74 -13.57 28.24
N GLU A 106 2.51 -13.07 28.42
CA GLU A 106 1.30 -13.87 28.32
C GLU A 106 1.01 -14.23 26.87
N ALA A 107 0.84 -15.51 26.54
CA ALA A 107 0.65 -15.94 25.15
C ALA A 107 -0.61 -15.36 24.44
N ASN A 108 -1.53 -14.74 25.18
CA ASN A 108 -2.85 -14.33 24.70
C ASN A 108 -3.16 -12.84 24.90
N TRP A 109 -2.17 -11.97 25.09
CA TRP A 109 -2.43 -10.54 25.32
C TRP A 109 -2.98 -9.80 24.09
N PHE A 110 -2.56 -10.20 22.88
CA PHE A 110 -2.99 -9.59 21.62
C PHE A 110 -4.38 -10.10 21.19
N LYS A 111 -5.42 -9.30 21.40
CA LYS A 111 -6.82 -9.63 21.12
C LYS A 111 -7.51 -8.50 20.36
N PRO A 112 -7.16 -8.25 19.09
CA PRO A 112 -7.85 -7.28 18.28
C PRO A 112 -9.28 -7.74 18.00
N VAL A 113 -10.16 -6.77 17.80
CA VAL A 113 -11.55 -6.99 17.40
C VAL A 113 -11.60 -7.02 15.88
N VAL A 114 -12.09 -8.12 15.31
CA VAL A 114 -12.24 -8.30 13.86
C VAL A 114 -13.72 -8.37 13.53
N ASN A 115 -14.25 -7.32 12.90
CA ASN A 115 -15.59 -7.32 12.32
C ASN A 115 -15.54 -7.91 10.91
N SER A 116 -16.50 -8.77 10.54
CA SER A 116 -16.57 -9.41 9.22
C SER A 116 -17.85 -9.01 8.51
N ASP A 117 -17.70 -8.45 7.31
CA ASP A 117 -18.82 -8.06 6.43
C ASP A 117 -19.13 -9.10 5.36
N ASP A 118 -18.28 -10.12 5.18
CA ASP A 118 -18.35 -11.08 4.06
C ASP A 118 -19.48 -12.12 4.21
N GLY A 119 -20.34 -12.01 5.24
CA GLY A 119 -21.43 -12.94 5.51
C GLY A 119 -21.01 -14.36 5.91
N LYS A 120 -19.71 -14.69 5.85
CA LYS A 120 -19.13 -15.94 6.40
C LYS A 120 -19.14 -15.94 7.93
N TRP A 121 -18.95 -14.78 8.55
CA TRP A 121 -18.84 -14.63 10.00
C TRP A 121 -19.77 -13.53 10.50
N ASN A 122 -20.89 -13.90 11.13
CA ASN A 122 -21.87 -12.95 11.66
C ASN A 122 -21.48 -12.28 13.00
N ARG A 123 -20.22 -12.42 13.46
CA ARG A 123 -19.79 -11.93 14.78
C ARG A 123 -18.38 -11.35 14.76
N SER A 124 -18.17 -10.33 15.58
CA SER A 124 -16.84 -9.86 15.98
C SER A 124 -16.04 -11.03 16.57
N VAL A 125 -14.91 -11.33 15.95
CA VAL A 125 -14.00 -12.39 16.39
C VAL A 125 -12.84 -11.77 17.17
N THR A 126 -12.49 -12.35 18.32
CA THR A 126 -11.40 -11.85 19.17
C THR A 126 -10.45 -12.96 19.59
N GLY A 127 -9.15 -12.67 19.51
CA GLY A 127 -8.08 -13.51 20.07
C GLY A 127 -7.55 -14.60 19.13
N HIS A 128 -6.40 -15.16 19.52
CA HIS A 128 -5.58 -16.08 18.72
C HIS A 128 -6.24 -17.43 18.39
N GLU A 129 -7.27 -17.85 19.13
CA GLU A 129 -7.99 -19.10 18.85
C GLU A 129 -8.85 -19.01 17.59
N HIS A 130 -9.16 -17.79 17.16
CA HIS A 130 -10.08 -17.54 16.06
C HIS A 130 -9.47 -16.66 14.96
N ILE A 131 -8.23 -16.18 15.13
CA ILE A 131 -7.52 -15.34 14.15
C ILE A 131 -6.12 -15.93 13.97
N VAL A 132 -5.71 -16.18 12.73
CA VAL A 132 -4.33 -16.52 12.40
C VAL A 132 -3.53 -15.23 12.35
N VAL A 133 -2.59 -15.08 13.28
CA VAL A 133 -1.75 -13.87 13.33
C VAL A 133 -0.44 -14.16 12.57
N PHE A 134 0.00 -13.19 11.79
CA PHE A 134 1.32 -13.17 11.18
C PHE A 134 2.11 -12.00 11.73
N TYR A 135 3.42 -12.05 11.55
CA TYR A 135 4.31 -10.97 11.93
C TYR A 135 4.94 -10.40 10.66
N ARG A 136 4.89 -9.07 10.53
CA ARG A 136 5.59 -8.31 9.51
C ARG A 136 6.03 -6.98 10.10
N HIS A 137 7.33 -6.73 10.09
CA HIS A 137 7.86 -5.43 10.44
C HIS A 137 8.01 -4.56 9.19
N CYS A 138 7.37 -3.40 9.20
CA CYS A 138 7.35 -2.49 8.05
C CYS A 138 8.46 -1.44 8.08
N GLY A 139 9.38 -1.52 9.05
CA GLY A 139 10.57 -0.67 9.15
C GLY A 139 10.24 0.83 9.16
N GLU A 140 11.10 1.63 8.52
CA GLU A 140 10.94 3.08 8.44
C GLU A 140 9.74 3.53 7.56
N GLY A 141 9.15 2.62 6.78
CA GLY A 141 7.99 2.88 5.91
C GLY A 141 6.64 2.86 6.63
N MET A 142 6.62 2.80 7.96
CA MET A 142 5.39 2.74 8.76
C MET A 142 4.75 4.13 8.93
N SER A 143 3.53 4.26 8.40
CA SER A 143 2.69 5.44 8.62
C SER A 143 1.42 5.03 9.37
N MET A 144 1.17 5.65 10.52
CA MET A 144 -0.05 5.39 11.29
C MET A 144 -1.26 5.90 10.53
N ILE A 145 -2.28 5.04 10.41
CA ILE A 145 -3.61 5.42 9.94
C ILE A 145 -4.40 5.84 11.18
N ALA A 146 -4.61 7.15 11.34
CA ALA A 146 -5.26 7.70 12.52
C ALA A 146 -6.78 7.48 12.47
N GLU A 147 -7.34 7.03 13.61
CA GLU A 147 -8.76 7.14 14.00
C GLU A 147 -9.81 6.82 12.92
N GLU A 148 -9.71 5.63 12.32
CA GLU A 148 -10.73 5.15 11.38
C GLU A 148 -11.31 3.81 11.87
N GLU A 149 -12.63 3.67 11.74
CA GLU A 149 -13.27 2.36 11.87
C GLU A 149 -12.78 1.48 10.71
N TYR A 150 -12.04 0.44 11.05
CA TYR A 150 -11.55 -0.54 10.10
C TYR A 150 -12.32 -1.84 10.24
N ILE A 151 -12.57 -2.48 9.10
CA ILE A 151 -13.21 -3.80 9.02
C ILE A 151 -12.24 -4.74 8.31
N LEU A 152 -11.93 -5.86 8.95
CA LEU A 152 -11.04 -6.87 8.38
C LEU A 152 -11.89 -7.91 7.65
N ARG A 153 -11.70 -8.04 6.34
CA ARG A 153 -12.35 -9.09 5.56
C ARG A 153 -11.63 -10.40 5.78
N GLY A 154 -12.35 -11.33 6.39
CA GLY A 154 -11.79 -12.60 6.81
C GLY A 154 -11.53 -13.56 5.65
N ALA A 155 -12.18 -13.37 4.50
CA ALA A 155 -12.10 -14.31 3.37
C ALA A 155 -10.83 -14.15 2.51
N ASP A 156 -10.30 -12.94 2.39
CA ASP A 156 -9.11 -12.60 1.60
C ASP A 156 -7.99 -11.98 2.46
N GLY A 157 -8.27 -11.70 3.74
CA GLY A 157 -7.35 -11.02 4.66
C GLY A 157 -7.18 -9.53 4.35
N SER A 158 -8.01 -8.97 3.46
CA SER A 158 -7.98 -7.55 3.12
C SER A 158 -8.62 -6.72 4.24
N MET A 159 -8.36 -5.42 4.23
CA MET A 159 -8.98 -4.50 5.20
C MET A 159 -9.70 -3.38 4.49
N VAL A 160 -10.86 -3.01 5.01
CA VAL A 160 -11.65 -1.89 4.54
C VAL A 160 -11.63 -0.79 5.59
N LEU A 161 -11.12 0.37 5.21
CA LEU A 161 -11.17 1.59 6.00
C LEU A 161 -12.41 2.39 5.62
N HIS A 162 -13.28 2.68 6.59
CA HIS A 162 -14.44 3.53 6.38
C HIS A 162 -14.05 4.99 6.62
N LYS A 163 -13.44 5.62 5.61
CA LYS A 163 -13.06 7.04 5.65
C LYS A 163 -13.91 7.86 4.67
N GLY A 164 -14.88 8.61 5.20
CA GLY A 164 -15.72 9.49 4.38
C GLY A 164 -16.82 8.73 3.63
N GLU A 165 -17.15 9.17 2.40
CA GLU A 165 -18.29 8.64 1.64
C GLU A 165 -18.00 7.31 0.91
N GLU A 166 -16.74 6.99 0.62
CA GLU A 166 -16.36 5.72 -0.01
C GLU A 166 -15.36 4.90 0.81
N PRO A 167 -15.61 3.60 1.01
CA PRO A 167 -14.70 2.71 1.73
C PRO A 167 -13.42 2.45 0.92
N PHE A 168 -12.25 2.57 1.56
CA PHE A 168 -10.96 2.26 0.96
C PHE A 168 -10.53 0.83 1.30
N GLN A 169 -10.30 -0.01 0.29
CA GLN A 169 -9.82 -1.38 0.46
C GLN A 169 -8.30 -1.46 0.36
N MET A 170 -7.66 -2.12 1.34
CA MET A 170 -6.23 -2.37 1.41
C MET A 170 -5.93 -3.86 1.30
N GLU A 171 -4.90 -4.17 0.51
CA GLU A 171 -4.40 -5.53 0.32
C GLU A 171 -3.68 -6.02 1.60
N PRO A 172 -3.74 -7.33 1.91
CA PRO A 172 -3.22 -7.89 3.16
C PRO A 172 -1.75 -7.57 3.44
N ASP A 173 -0.94 -7.35 2.40
CA ASP A 173 0.50 -7.12 2.47
C ASP A 173 0.90 -5.63 2.64
N THR A 174 -0.07 -4.72 2.56
CA THR A 174 0.15 -3.26 2.61
C THR A 174 -0.06 -2.64 3.99
N PHE A 175 -0.51 -3.42 4.97
CA PHE A 175 -0.77 -2.93 6.33
C PHE A 175 -0.35 -3.92 7.42
N CYS A 176 -0.23 -3.41 8.64
CA CYS A 176 -0.12 -4.21 9.84
C CYS A 176 -0.87 -3.54 11.00
N VAL A 177 -1.25 -4.32 12.02
CA VAL A 177 -2.01 -3.85 13.18
C VAL A 177 -1.23 -4.18 14.44
N ASP A 178 -1.10 -3.24 15.37
CA ASP A 178 -0.45 -3.49 16.64
C ASP A 178 -1.10 -2.70 17.77
N TYR A 179 -0.82 -3.10 19.01
CA TYR A 179 -1.16 -2.32 20.18
C TYR A 179 -0.09 -1.26 20.38
N ALA A 180 -0.48 0.02 20.34
CA ALA A 180 0.39 1.13 20.68
C ALA A 180 0.44 1.30 22.20
N VAL A 181 1.61 1.06 22.80
CA VAL A 181 1.79 1.09 24.27
C VAL A 181 1.54 2.49 24.85
N ASP A 182 1.96 3.53 24.13
CA ASP A 182 1.84 4.94 24.51
C ASP A 182 0.44 5.52 24.27
N LEU A 183 -0.36 4.89 23.39
CA LEU A 183 -1.74 5.29 23.11
C LEU A 183 -2.80 4.38 23.77
N GLU A 184 -2.36 3.27 24.37
CA GLU A 184 -3.21 2.25 24.99
C GLU A 184 -4.35 1.73 24.10
N ARG A 185 -4.09 1.59 22.79
CA ARG A 185 -5.10 1.13 21.82
C ARG A 185 -4.47 0.39 20.63
N TYR A 186 -5.29 -0.39 19.92
CA TYR A 186 -4.89 -0.94 18.63
C TYR A 186 -4.82 0.18 17.58
N VAL A 187 -3.76 0.14 16.80
CA VAL A 187 -3.48 1.07 15.71
C VAL A 187 -3.15 0.30 14.46
N VAL A 188 -3.58 0.85 13.33
CA VAL A 188 -3.26 0.33 12.00
C VAL A 188 -2.12 1.15 11.44
N TYR A 189 -1.12 0.48 10.89
CA TYR A 189 -0.05 1.08 10.13
C TYR A 189 -0.16 0.70 8.66
N HIS A 190 -0.13 1.70 7.80
CA HIS A 190 0.13 1.50 6.38
C HIS A 190 1.63 1.34 6.17
N CYS A 191 2.00 0.28 5.46
CA CYS A 191 3.37 -0.07 5.13
C CYS A 191 3.68 0.46 3.73
N SER A 192 4.22 1.68 3.67
CA SER A 192 4.67 2.27 2.43
C SER A 192 5.93 1.53 1.95
N ASN A 193 5.73 0.58 1.04
CA ASN A 193 6.75 -0.30 0.45
C ASN A 193 7.51 -1.17 1.47
N VAL A 194 6.93 -2.34 1.76
CA VAL A 194 7.72 -3.56 2.05
C VAL A 194 7.76 -4.39 0.77
N SER A 195 8.31 -3.83 -0.30
CA SER A 195 9.04 -4.68 -1.24
C SER A 195 10.26 -5.14 -0.46
N ASN A 196 10.26 -6.42 -0.10
CA ASN A 196 11.27 -7.08 0.71
C ASN A 196 12.68 -6.54 0.49
N ILE A 197 13.43 -6.44 1.59
CA ILE A 197 14.88 -6.40 1.59
C ILE A 197 15.38 -7.63 0.81
N LYS A 198 15.54 -7.47 -0.49
CA LYS A 198 16.68 -7.96 -1.25
C LYS A 198 17.24 -6.71 -1.90
N GLU A 199 18.42 -6.30 -1.47
CA GLU A 199 19.28 -5.50 -2.32
C GLU A 199 19.53 -6.31 -3.60
N GLU A 200 18.76 -6.02 -4.64
CA GLU A 200 19.13 -6.25 -6.01
C GLU A 200 18.94 -4.92 -6.73
N PRO A 201 20.02 -4.30 -7.26
CA PRO A 201 19.88 -3.10 -8.05
C PRO A 201 19.19 -3.49 -9.35
N ASP A 202 18.31 -2.63 -9.84
CA ASP A 202 17.57 -2.78 -11.11
C ASP A 202 16.23 -3.53 -11.00
N SER A 203 15.23 -2.85 -10.43
CA SER A 203 13.87 -2.98 -10.99
C SER A 203 13.20 -1.61 -11.07
N LEU A 204 12.74 -1.33 -12.29
CA LEU A 204 12.21 -0.05 -12.72
C LEU A 204 11.03 0.36 -11.81
N PRO A 205 10.99 1.59 -11.29
CA PRO A 205 9.85 2.04 -10.49
C PRO A 205 8.55 1.87 -11.28
N SER A 206 7.51 1.36 -10.62
CA SER A 206 6.13 1.30 -11.14
C SER A 206 5.83 2.56 -11.96
N ILE A 207 5.37 2.38 -13.21
CA ILE A 207 5.09 3.47 -14.17
C ILE A 207 4.21 4.55 -13.51
N ARG A 208 3.29 4.14 -12.61
CA ARG A 208 2.42 5.06 -11.87
C ARG A 208 3.20 5.97 -10.91
N THR A 209 4.19 5.43 -10.20
CA THR A 209 5.05 6.21 -9.29
C THR A 209 5.91 7.20 -10.08
N VAL A 210 6.48 6.77 -11.21
CA VAL A 210 7.24 7.65 -12.12
C VAL A 210 6.39 8.78 -12.66
N ILE A 211 5.17 8.47 -13.12
CA ILE A 211 4.25 9.47 -13.66
C ILE A 211 3.91 10.51 -12.59
N VAL A 212 3.52 10.07 -11.39
CA VAL A 212 3.02 10.97 -10.34
C VAL A 212 4.15 11.78 -9.69
N HIS A 213 5.29 11.16 -9.39
CA HIS A 213 6.34 11.79 -8.59
C HIS A 213 7.42 12.48 -9.42
N ILE A 214 7.53 12.17 -10.71
CA ILE A 214 8.59 12.72 -11.57
C ILE A 214 7.99 13.49 -12.74
N ILE A 215 7.08 12.87 -13.50
CA ILE A 215 6.59 13.48 -14.75
C ILE A 215 5.64 14.66 -14.46
N TYR A 216 4.68 14.52 -13.55
CA TYR A 216 3.76 15.61 -13.20
C TYR A 216 4.44 16.86 -12.64
N PRO A 217 5.35 16.80 -11.65
CA PRO A 217 6.02 18.00 -11.17
C PRO A 217 6.84 18.69 -12.26
N ILE A 218 7.59 17.91 -13.06
CA ILE A 218 8.38 18.46 -14.17
C ILE A 218 7.46 19.12 -15.20
N GLY A 219 6.36 18.46 -15.58
CA GLY A 219 5.36 19.01 -16.51
C GLY A 219 4.72 20.29 -15.99
N MET A 220 4.43 20.37 -14.69
CA MET A 220 3.92 21.60 -14.07
C MET A 220 4.93 22.74 -14.11
N PHE A 221 6.20 22.49 -13.78
CA PHE A 221 7.25 23.52 -13.84
C PHE A 221 7.46 24.05 -15.26
N ILE A 222 7.49 23.16 -16.27
CA ILE A 222 7.62 23.55 -17.67
C ILE A 222 6.41 24.39 -18.11
N SER A 223 5.19 24.00 -17.70
CA SER A 223 3.96 24.74 -18.00
C SER A 223 3.97 26.15 -17.41
N ILE A 224 4.32 26.29 -16.12
CA ILE A 224 4.41 27.59 -15.43
C ILE A 224 5.44 28.50 -16.12
N PHE A 225 6.62 27.96 -16.46
CA PHE A 225 7.66 28.72 -17.16
C PHE A 225 7.17 29.24 -18.52
N PHE A 226 6.49 28.39 -19.30
CA PHE A 226 5.94 28.77 -20.60
C PHE A 226 4.82 29.82 -20.48
N LEU A 227 3.96 29.70 -19.46
CA LEU A 227 2.90 30.68 -19.18
C LEU A 227 3.46 32.04 -18.77
N ILE A 228 4.55 32.08 -17.99
CA ILE A 228 5.24 33.32 -17.60
C ILE A 228 5.84 34.02 -18.83
N ILE A 229 6.55 33.28 -19.69
CA ILE A 229 7.10 33.85 -20.93
C ILE A 229 5.96 34.40 -21.81
N THR A 230 4.88 33.62 -21.96
CA THR A 230 3.72 34.03 -22.75
C THR A 230 3.13 35.33 -22.19
N PHE A 231 2.95 35.43 -20.87
CA PHE A 231 2.47 36.64 -20.21
C PHE A 231 3.37 37.85 -20.49
N PHE A 232 4.70 37.70 -20.38
CA PHE A 232 5.65 38.79 -20.64
C PHE A 232 5.66 39.23 -22.11
N VAL A 233 5.63 38.29 -23.06
CA VAL A 233 5.59 38.62 -24.50
C VAL A 233 4.35 39.44 -24.84
N TYR A 234 3.18 39.03 -24.35
CA TYR A 234 1.92 39.76 -24.58
C TYR A 234 1.84 41.09 -23.82
N ALA A 235 2.52 41.22 -22.67
CA ALA A 235 2.58 42.47 -21.91
C ALA A 235 3.55 43.49 -22.53
N TYR A 236 4.68 43.03 -23.08
CA TYR A 236 5.76 43.88 -23.57
C TYR A 236 5.55 44.39 -25.00
N ILE A 237 4.83 43.66 -25.85
CA ILE A 237 4.55 44.09 -27.22
C ILE A 237 3.32 45.03 -27.20
N PRO A 238 3.49 46.36 -27.32
CA PRO A 238 2.39 47.31 -27.21
C PRO A 238 1.38 47.18 -28.35
N GLU A 239 1.82 46.64 -29.50
CA GLU A 239 1.01 46.43 -30.70
C GLU A 239 -0.05 45.31 -30.54
N LEU A 240 0.16 44.39 -29.59
CA LEU A 240 -0.75 43.27 -29.32
C LEU A 240 -1.76 43.57 -28.20
N ARG A 241 -1.72 44.76 -27.58
CA ARG A 241 -2.64 45.20 -26.51
C ARG A 241 -4.02 45.63 -27.01
N ASN A 242 -4.46 45.08 -28.14
CA ASN A 242 -5.82 45.22 -28.65
C ASN A 242 -6.82 44.55 -27.71
N LEU A 243 -8.12 44.81 -27.88
CA LEU A 243 -9.18 44.25 -27.02
C LEU A 243 -9.05 42.72 -26.87
N HIS A 244 -8.73 42.04 -27.98
CA HIS A 244 -8.46 40.60 -28.02
C HIS A 244 -7.24 40.18 -27.19
N GLY A 245 -6.15 40.94 -27.24
CA GLY A 245 -4.94 40.66 -26.46
C GLY A 245 -5.13 40.86 -24.95
N LYS A 246 -6.01 41.79 -24.54
CA LYS A 246 -6.36 41.96 -23.12
C LYS A 246 -7.15 40.77 -22.56
N CYS A 247 -8.09 40.21 -23.34
CA CYS A 247 -8.79 38.98 -22.96
C CYS A 247 -7.82 37.80 -22.85
N LEU A 248 -6.89 37.67 -23.79
CA LEU A 248 -5.87 36.62 -23.76
C LEU A 248 -4.93 36.76 -22.55
N LEU A 249 -4.52 37.99 -22.19
CA LEU A 249 -3.69 38.23 -21.01
C LEU A 249 -4.40 37.85 -19.71
N CYS A 250 -5.70 38.16 -19.59
CA CYS A 250 -6.53 37.75 -18.46
C CYS A 250 -6.65 36.22 -18.37
N HIS A 251 -6.83 35.55 -19.51
CA HIS A 251 -6.87 34.09 -19.56
C HIS A 251 -5.55 33.46 -19.11
N VAL A 252 -4.42 33.91 -19.64
CA VAL A 252 -3.08 33.43 -19.24
C VAL A 252 -2.80 33.70 -17.77
N ALA A 253 -3.21 34.86 -17.24
CA ALA A 253 -3.08 35.16 -15.81
C ALA A 253 -3.89 34.19 -14.94
N SER A 254 -5.14 33.89 -15.32
CA SER A 254 -5.98 32.94 -14.58
C SER A 254 -5.41 31.52 -14.59
N LEU A 255 -4.86 31.07 -15.73
CA LEU A 255 -4.17 29.79 -15.84
C LEU A 255 -2.92 29.76 -14.97
N LEU A 256 -2.09 30.80 -15.00
CA LEU A 256 -0.90 30.90 -14.17
C LEU A 256 -1.24 30.81 -12.67
N THR A 257 -2.27 31.54 -12.22
CA THR A 257 -2.75 31.45 -10.83
C THR A 257 -3.23 30.03 -10.48
N GLY A 258 -3.96 29.35 -11.38
CA GLY A 258 -4.41 27.98 -11.17
C GLY A 258 -3.26 26.97 -11.06
N TYR A 259 -2.26 27.06 -11.95
CA TYR A 259 -1.08 26.18 -11.90
C TYR A 259 -0.23 26.41 -10.65
N VAL A 260 -0.10 27.66 -10.19
CA VAL A 260 0.59 27.97 -8.92
C VAL A 260 -0.18 27.37 -7.74
N PHE A 261 -1.51 27.48 -7.69
CA PHE A 261 -2.30 26.88 -6.62
C PHE A 261 -2.19 25.35 -6.60
N MET A 262 -2.28 24.71 -7.76
CA MET A 262 -2.09 23.25 -7.89
C MET A 262 -0.68 22.80 -7.51
N ALA A 263 0.35 23.62 -7.75
CA ALA A 263 1.71 23.34 -7.29
C ALA A 263 1.87 23.53 -5.77
N LEU A 264 1.08 24.41 -5.15
CA LEU A 264 1.10 24.65 -3.71
C LEU A 264 0.32 23.60 -2.91
N LEU A 265 -0.77 23.05 -3.43
CA LEU A 265 -1.59 22.04 -2.73
C LEU A 265 -0.78 20.86 -2.16
N PRO A 266 0.16 20.24 -2.91
CA PRO A 266 1.02 19.18 -2.37
C PRO A 266 2.01 19.65 -1.30
N THR A 267 2.36 20.94 -1.27
CA THR A 267 3.31 21.52 -0.29
C THR A 267 2.65 21.99 1.00
N LEU A 268 1.31 21.87 1.12
CA LEU A 268 0.53 22.30 2.27
C LEU A 268 0.22 21.22 3.35
N PRO A 269 1.01 20.15 3.62
CA PRO A 269 0.71 19.25 4.74
C PRO A 269 1.37 19.71 6.07
N TYR A 270 1.41 21.01 6.41
CA TYR A 270 2.03 21.49 7.68
C TYR A 270 1.47 22.79 8.30
N TYR A 271 0.21 23.16 8.09
CA TYR A 271 -0.39 24.25 8.89
C TYR A 271 -1.66 23.77 9.59
N PRO A 272 -1.66 23.61 10.93
CA PRO A 272 -2.90 23.45 11.65
C PRO A 272 -3.68 24.76 11.53
N LEU A 273 -4.76 24.74 10.75
CA LEU A 273 -5.76 25.80 10.75
C LEU A 273 -6.51 25.75 12.07
N SER A 274 -5.98 26.45 13.07
CA SER A 274 -6.78 26.91 14.20
C SER A 274 -7.73 28.00 13.70
N PHE A 275 -8.96 27.63 13.37
CA PHE A 275 -10.05 28.60 13.33
C PHE A 275 -10.51 28.84 14.76
N GLY A 276 -10.33 30.10 15.21
CA GLY A 276 -10.93 30.60 16.45
C GLY A 276 -12.41 30.96 16.28
#